data_AF-A0A7X5DEC4-F1
#
_entry.id   AF-A0A7X5DEC4-F1
#
_cell.length_a   1.000
_cell.length_b   1.000
_cell.length_c   1.000
_cell.angle_alpha   90.00
_cell.angle_beta   90.00
_cell.angle_gamma   90.00
#
_symmetry.space_group_name_H-M   'P 1'
#
loop_
_entity.id
_entity.type
_entity.pdbx_description
1 polymer ?
#
loop_
_entity_poly.entity_id
_entity_poly.type
_entity_poly.pdbx_seq_one_letter_code
_entity_poly.pdbx_strand_id
1 'polypeptide(L)'
;MQQCDYERLASQSGTERMSDEKARDLLYEWYGFAKEKIKIHHSISVYEVNRHRRLREVGELDRSPLYNATDWNYIRFDCGCMSYELYNDALRPYLHWAG
;
A
#
# COMPACT_ATOMS: atom_id res chain seq x y z
N MET A 1 -1.23 7.30 0.56
CA MET A 1 -2.35 7.68 -0.32
C MET A 1 -3.65 7.73 0.49
N GLN A 2 -4.58 8.64 0.19
CA GLN A 2 -5.90 8.69 0.87
C GLN A 2 -6.83 7.57 0.36
N GLN A 3 -7.85 7.19 1.15
CA GLN A 3 -8.82 6.15 0.77
C GLN A 3 -9.56 6.48 -0.52
N CYS A 4 -10.02 7.72 -0.69
CA CYS A 4 -10.76 8.12 -1.88
C CYS A 4 -9.92 8.03 -3.16
N ASP A 5 -8.63 8.34 -3.09
CA ASP A 5 -7.70 8.19 -4.21
C ASP A 5 -7.48 6.71 -4.55
N TYR A 6 -7.38 5.83 -3.53
CA TYR A 6 -7.32 4.38 -3.70
C TYR A 6 -8.54 3.87 -4.47
N GLU A 7 -9.75 4.23 -4.01
CA GLU A 7 -11.01 3.77 -4.58
C GLU A 7 -11.19 4.29 -6.02
N ARG A 8 -10.74 5.52 -6.29
CA ARG A 8 -10.73 6.07 -7.64
C ARG A 8 -9.81 5.27 -8.57
N LEU A 9 -8.60 4.93 -8.13
CA LEU A 9 -7.71 4.05 -8.89
C LEU A 9 -8.35 2.66 -9.08
N ALA A 10 -8.86 2.06 -8.02
CA ALA A 10 -9.44 0.72 -8.02
C ALA A 10 -10.66 0.57 -8.95
N SER A 11 -11.47 1.63 -9.08
CA SER A 11 -12.68 1.64 -9.90
C SER A 11 -12.45 2.00 -11.36
N GLN A 12 -11.25 2.43 -11.72
CA GLN A 12 -10.95 2.83 -13.09
C GLN A 12 -10.88 1.61 -14.04
N SER A 13 -11.41 1.79 -15.26
CA SER A 13 -11.29 0.78 -16.31
C SER A 13 -9.81 0.49 -16.63
N GLY A 14 -9.46 -0.79 -16.74
CA GLY A 14 -8.09 -1.22 -17.02
C GLY A 14 -7.17 -1.25 -15.80
N THR A 15 -7.65 -0.83 -14.61
CA THR A 15 -6.86 -1.04 -13.38
C THR A 15 -6.80 -2.52 -13.06
N GLU A 16 -5.57 -3.02 -12.98
CA GLU A 16 -5.27 -4.36 -12.51
C GLU A 16 -5.06 -4.37 -11.01
N ARG A 17 -5.74 -5.29 -10.31
CA ARG A 17 -5.35 -5.70 -8.96
C ARG A 17 -4.26 -6.75 -9.08
N MET A 18 -3.03 -6.36 -8.79
CA MET A 18 -1.85 -7.22 -9.00
C MET A 18 -1.81 -8.36 -7.99
N SER A 19 -1.21 -9.49 -8.40
CA SER A 19 -0.73 -10.49 -7.44
C SER A 19 0.52 -10.00 -6.72
N ASP A 20 0.87 -10.68 -5.64
CA ASP A 20 2.10 -10.43 -4.91
C ASP A 20 3.34 -10.60 -5.77
N GLU A 21 3.41 -11.66 -6.57
CA GLU A 21 4.54 -11.90 -7.47
C GLU A 21 4.73 -10.73 -8.43
N LYS A 22 3.65 -10.26 -9.06
CA LYS A 22 3.71 -9.16 -10.02
C LYS A 22 4.08 -7.83 -9.36
N ALA A 23 3.57 -7.57 -8.16
CA ALA A 23 3.96 -6.40 -7.37
C ALA A 23 5.45 -6.44 -6.99
N ARG A 24 5.97 -7.61 -6.58
CA ARG A 24 7.40 -7.80 -6.29
C ARG A 24 8.26 -7.64 -7.53
N ASP A 25 7.82 -8.17 -8.67
CA ASP A 25 8.50 -8.02 -9.95
C ASP A 25 8.63 -6.55 -10.32
N LEU A 26 7.53 -5.79 -10.27
CA LEU A 26 7.55 -4.35 -10.55
C LEU A 26 8.53 -3.60 -9.63
N LEU A 27 8.46 -3.84 -8.31
CA LEU A 27 9.32 -3.17 -7.34
C LEU A 27 10.81 -3.51 -7.53
N TYR A 28 11.13 -4.73 -7.97
CA TYR A 28 12.49 -5.13 -8.33
C TYR A 28 12.94 -4.43 -9.62
N GLU A 29 12.15 -4.52 -10.69
CA GLU A 29 12.53 -3.98 -12.00
C GLU A 29 12.69 -2.45 -11.97
N TRP A 30 11.85 -1.73 -11.20
CA TRP A 30 11.84 -0.27 -11.20
C TRP A 30 12.76 0.36 -10.16
N TYR A 31 12.87 -0.24 -8.98
CA TYR A 31 13.60 0.36 -7.84
C TYR A 31 14.73 -0.52 -7.30
N GLY A 32 14.92 -1.74 -7.82
CA GLY A 32 16.01 -2.63 -7.43
C GLY A 32 15.83 -3.32 -6.08
N PHE A 33 14.60 -3.38 -5.53
CA PHE A 33 14.36 -4.09 -4.27
C PHE A 33 14.53 -5.60 -4.44
N ALA A 34 15.25 -6.23 -3.50
CA ALA A 34 15.41 -7.68 -3.49
C ALA A 34 14.06 -8.40 -3.24
N LYS A 35 13.56 -9.13 -4.24
CA LYS A 35 12.20 -9.72 -4.25
C LYS A 35 11.90 -10.55 -3.01
N GLU A 36 12.86 -11.32 -2.53
CA GLU A 36 12.77 -12.19 -1.37
C GLU A 36 12.65 -11.45 -0.03
N LYS A 37 12.97 -10.15 0.00
CA LYS A 37 12.81 -9.29 1.18
C LYS A 37 11.52 -8.49 1.16
N ILE A 38 10.76 -8.53 0.05
CA ILE A 38 9.53 -7.76 -0.12
C ILE A 38 8.34 -8.51 0.48
N LYS A 39 7.64 -7.85 1.39
CA LYS A 39 6.34 -8.28 1.91
C LYS A 39 5.27 -7.28 1.46
N ILE A 40 4.31 -7.72 0.65
CA ILE A 40 3.18 -6.90 0.21
C ILE A 40 2.13 -6.82 1.32
N HIS A 41 1.54 -5.64 1.52
CA HIS A 41 0.46 -5.42 2.47
C HIS A 41 -0.84 -5.12 1.71
N HIS A 42 -1.90 -5.84 2.03
CA HIS A 42 -3.20 -5.71 1.36
C HIS A 42 -4.24 -4.92 2.15
N SER A 43 -3.94 -4.53 3.38
CA SER A 43 -4.86 -3.74 4.20
C SER A 43 -4.13 -2.76 5.11
N ILE A 44 -4.86 -1.77 5.61
CA ILE A 44 -4.45 -0.91 6.72
C ILE A 44 -5.50 -1.00 7.83
N SER A 45 -5.06 -1.14 9.08
CA SER A 45 -5.95 -1.08 10.24
C SER A 45 -6.53 0.34 10.41
N VAL A 46 -7.80 0.40 10.79
CA VAL A 46 -8.52 1.63 11.15
C VAL A 46 -8.68 1.65 12.66
N TYR A 47 -8.30 2.76 13.27
CA TYR A 47 -8.40 2.96 14.72
C TYR A 47 -9.36 4.09 15.05
N GLU A 48 -10.10 3.95 16.15
CA GLU A 48 -10.86 5.02 16.79
C GLU A 48 -10.37 5.26 18.22
N VAL A 49 -10.59 6.47 18.74
CA VAL A 49 -10.40 6.76 20.16
C VAL A 49 -11.72 6.53 20.88
N ASN A 50 -11.75 5.55 21.78
CA ASN A 50 -12.97 5.27 22.54
C ASN A 50 -13.27 6.35 23.60
N ARG A 51 -14.44 6.27 24.25
CA ARG A 51 -14.85 7.21 25.33
C ARG A 51 -13.88 7.29 26.52
N HIS A 52 -12.97 6.31 26.66
CA HIS A 52 -11.94 6.24 27.69
C HIS A 52 -10.56 6.70 27.18
N ARG A 53 -10.49 7.37 26.02
CA ARG A 53 -9.27 7.88 25.37
C ARG A 53 -8.24 6.78 25.03
N ARG A 54 -8.70 5.56 24.72
CA ARG A 54 -7.82 4.48 24.24
C ARG A 54 -8.04 4.24 22.75
N LEU A 55 -6.95 4.04 22.02
CA LEU A 55 -7.01 3.55 20.64
C LEU A 55 -7.61 2.14 20.63
N ARG A 56 -8.58 1.93 19.75
CA ARG A 56 -9.20 0.64 19.49
C ARG A 56 -9.24 0.43 17.98
N GLU A 57 -8.82 -0.73 17.53
CA GLU A 57 -9.01 -1.16 16.15
C GLU A 57 -10.50 -1.44 15.89
N VAL A 58 -11.01 -0.84 14.82
CA VAL A 58 -12.45 -0.90 14.46
C VAL A 58 -12.70 -1.51 13.09
N GLY A 59 -11.65 -1.81 12.34
CA GLY A 59 -11.75 -2.48 11.05
C GLY A 59 -10.48 -2.32 10.24
N GLU A 60 -10.57 -2.70 8.97
CA GLU A 60 -9.48 -2.61 8.02
C GLU A 60 -9.98 -1.99 6.71
N LEU A 61 -9.11 -1.26 6.03
CA LEU A 61 -9.34 -0.77 4.68
C LEU A 61 -8.52 -1.58 3.69
N ASP A 62 -9.15 -1.99 2.60
CA ASP A 62 -8.48 -2.65 1.49
C ASP A 62 -7.42 -1.75 0.83
N ARG A 63 -6.26 -2.35 0.59
CA ARG A 63 -5.02 -1.75 0.08
C ARG A 63 -4.23 -2.75 -0.76
N SER A 64 -4.89 -3.68 -1.45
CA SER A 64 -4.19 -4.52 -2.43
C SER A 64 -3.40 -3.68 -3.45
N PRO A 65 -2.31 -4.23 -3.99
CA PRO A 65 -1.54 -3.53 -5.02
C PRO A 65 -2.37 -3.32 -6.28
N LEU A 66 -2.32 -2.11 -6.82
CA LEU A 66 -3.06 -1.70 -8.01
C LEU A 66 -2.10 -1.10 -9.04
N TYR A 67 -2.35 -1.40 -10.31
CA TYR A 67 -1.63 -0.83 -11.44
C TYR A 67 -2.60 -0.47 -12.55
N ASN A 68 -2.59 0.79 -12.96
CA ASN A 68 -3.28 1.24 -14.17
C ASN A 68 -2.27 1.76 -15.19
N ALA A 69 -1.32 2.58 -14.75
CA ALA A 69 -0.24 3.14 -15.55
C ALA A 69 1.02 3.38 -14.72
N THR A 70 2.11 3.77 -15.38
CA THR A 70 3.41 4.03 -14.72
C THR A 70 3.36 5.15 -13.69
N ASP A 71 2.50 6.14 -13.92
CA ASP A 71 2.21 7.27 -13.03
C ASP A 71 0.87 7.12 -12.29
N TRP A 72 0.22 5.95 -12.40
CA TRP A 72 -1.05 5.67 -11.71
C TRP A 72 -1.09 4.24 -11.17
N ASN A 73 -0.52 4.10 -9.97
CA ASN A 73 -0.32 2.82 -9.30
C ASN A 73 -0.28 3.01 -7.79
N TYR A 74 -0.47 1.90 -7.08
CA TYR A 74 -0.37 1.84 -5.63
C TYR A 74 0.21 0.50 -5.19
N ILE A 75 1.24 0.51 -4.35
CA ILE A 75 1.74 -0.68 -3.65
C ILE A 75 2.20 -0.26 -2.26
N ARG A 76 1.70 -0.95 -1.22
CA ARG A 76 2.25 -0.87 0.14
C ARG A 76 3.03 -2.14 0.44
N PHE A 77 4.26 -1.97 0.93
CA PHE A 77 5.14 -3.10 1.18
C PHE A 77 6.20 -2.80 2.23
N ASP A 78 6.74 -3.83 2.83
CA ASP A 78 8.01 -3.76 3.56
C ASP A 78 9.13 -4.33 2.67
N CYS A 79 10.33 -3.79 2.81
CA CYS A 79 11.54 -4.44 2.31
C CYS A 79 12.61 -4.44 3.40
N GLY A 80 12.89 -5.62 3.95
CA GLY A 80 13.74 -5.75 5.14
C GLY A 80 13.08 -5.09 6.37
N CYS A 81 13.78 -4.15 7.00
CA CYS A 81 13.30 -3.45 8.21
C CYS A 81 12.56 -2.14 7.92
N MET A 82 12.37 -1.79 6.65
CA MET A 82 11.80 -0.51 6.22
C MET A 82 10.45 -0.75 5.54
N SER A 83 9.50 0.14 5.82
CA SER A 83 8.17 0.15 5.20
C SER A 83 8.09 1.26 4.14
N TYR A 84 7.40 0.98 3.04
CA TYR A 84 7.28 1.87 1.89
C TYR A 84 5.85 1.90 1.36
N GLU A 85 5.55 3.02 0.71
CA GLU A 85 4.38 3.21 -0.14
C GLU A 85 4.86 3.72 -1.50
N LEU A 86 4.58 2.96 -2.56
CA LEU A 86 4.65 3.43 -3.92
C LEU A 86 3.27 3.96 -4.31
N TYR A 87 3.19 5.24 -4.66
CA TYR A 87 1.95 5.88 -5.09
C TYR A 87 2.22 6.80 -6.27
N ASN A 88 1.64 6.51 -7.43
CA ASN A 88 1.79 7.29 -8.66
C ASN A 88 3.27 7.60 -8.98
N ASP A 89 4.09 6.54 -9.05
CA ASP A 89 5.55 6.60 -9.26
C ASP A 89 6.36 7.25 -8.12
N ALA A 90 5.70 7.78 -7.09
CA ALA A 90 6.38 8.31 -5.92
C ALA A 90 6.60 7.21 -4.87
N LEU A 91 7.83 6.69 -4.80
CA LEU A 91 8.27 5.80 -3.72
C LEU A 91 8.59 6.62 -2.46
N ARG A 92 7.93 6.33 -1.34
CA ARG A 92 8.09 7.05 -0.08
C ARG A 92 8.20 6.10 1.11
N PRO A 93 8.98 6.44 2.15
CA PRO A 93 8.90 5.72 3.42
C PRO A 93 7.47 5.77 3.98
N TYR A 94 6.96 4.63 4.42
CA TYR A 94 5.66 4.54 5.09
C TYR A 94 5.90 4.61 6.60
N LEU A 95 5.59 5.76 7.19
CA LEU A 95 5.59 5.92 8.64
C LEU A 95 4.26 5.43 9.19
N HIS A 96 4.30 4.38 10.00
CA HIS A 96 3.19 4.06 10.88
C HIS A 96 3.04 5.22 11.86
N TRP A 97 2.01 6.06 11.68
CA TRP A 97 1.60 6.98 12.72
C TRP A 97 1.11 6.14 13.91
N ALA A 98 1.97 5.96 14.89
CA ALA A 98 1.55 5.57 16.24
C ALA A 98 1.00 6.84 16.88
N GLY A 99 -0.31 6.88 17.10
CA GLY A 99 -0.97 8.01 17.76
C GLY A 99 -0.52 8.23 19.19
#